data_AF-A0A7V2RTJ9-F1
#
_entry.id   AF-A0A7V2RTJ9-F1
#
_cell.length_a   1.000
_cell.length_b   1.000
_cell.length_c   1.000
_cell.angle_alpha   90.00
_cell.angle_beta   90.00
_cell.angle_gamma   90.00
#
_symmetry.space_group_name_H-M   'P 1'
#
loop_
_entity.id
_entity.type
_entity.pdbx_description
1 polymer ?
#
loop_
_entity_poly.entity_id
_entity_poly.type
_entity_poly.pdbx_seq_one_letter_code
_entity_poly.pdbx_strand_id
1 'polypeptide(L)'
;IVVATSARNRCLYCVVAHGAILRVRAKDPEISDILAVDWRRADLSPRQRAMLAYAEKLAMRPWEVGPEDTDALRAAGFDREAIWDIGAITALFAASNRLAHMSGLRPNPEFHRLGRRPRG
;
A
#
# COMPACT_ATOMS: atom_id res chain seq x y z
N ILE A 1 -2.29 1.16 1.22
CA ILE A 1 -0.91 1.34 1.72
C ILE A 1 0.01 0.26 1.14
N VAL A 2 -0.09 -0.99 1.60
CA VAL A 2 0.88 -2.05 1.29
C VAL A 2 1.15 -2.25 -0.20
N VAL A 3 0.11 -2.38 -1.03
CA VAL A 3 0.28 -2.59 -2.49
C VAL A 3 1.03 -1.42 -3.12
N ALA A 4 0.59 -0.19 -2.86
CA ALA A 4 1.18 1.02 -3.42
C ALA A 4 2.67 1.20 -3.03
N THR A 5 3.00 1.02 -1.75
CA THR A 5 4.40 1.18 -1.29
C THR A 5 5.29 0.00 -1.69
N SER A 6 4.77 -1.23 -1.66
CA SER A 6 5.50 -2.42 -2.09
C SER A 6 5.82 -2.39 -3.58
N ALA A 7 4.95 -1.81 -4.40
CA ALA A 7 5.20 -1.63 -5.81
C ALA A 7 6.35 -0.64 -6.07
N ARG A 8 6.43 0.46 -5.30
CA ARG A 8 7.59 1.38 -5.35
C ARG A 8 8.90 0.71 -4.92
N ASN A 9 8.84 -0.19 -3.95
CA ASN A 9 9.96 -1.05 -3.56
C ASN A 9 10.18 -2.26 -4.50
N ARG A 10 9.42 -2.39 -5.59
CA ARG A 10 9.50 -3.50 -6.56
C ARG A 10 9.44 -4.90 -5.91
N CYS A 11 8.71 -5.04 -4.81
CA CYS A 11 8.63 -6.28 -4.06
C CYS A 11 7.57 -7.22 -4.64
N LEU A 12 8.00 -8.20 -5.46
CA LEU A 12 7.10 -9.17 -6.11
C LEU A 12 6.17 -9.87 -5.11
N TYR A 13 6.72 -10.44 -4.03
CA TYR A 13 5.95 -11.17 -3.04
C TYR A 13 4.83 -10.30 -2.45
N CYS A 14 5.19 -9.13 -1.91
CA CYS A 14 4.24 -8.28 -1.22
C CYS A 14 3.17 -7.70 -2.16
N VAL A 15 3.56 -7.31 -3.40
CA VAL A 15 2.59 -6.81 -4.39
C VAL A 15 1.57 -7.90 -4.75
N VAL A 16 2.02 -9.13 -5.00
CA VAL A 16 1.12 -10.23 -5.38
C VAL A 16 0.24 -10.68 -4.20
N ALA A 17 0.82 -10.93 -3.03
CA ALA A 17 0.09 -11.46 -1.88
C ALA A 17 -0.90 -10.43 -1.31
N HIS A 18 -0.47 -9.19 -1.06
CA HIS A 18 -1.37 -8.16 -0.53
C HIS A 18 -2.30 -7.59 -1.60
N GLY A 19 -1.90 -7.66 -2.87
CA GLY A 19 -2.80 -7.38 -4.00
C GLY A 19 -3.98 -8.33 -4.05
N ALA A 20 -3.74 -9.63 -3.85
CA ALA A 20 -4.80 -10.63 -3.76
C ALA A 20 -5.78 -10.37 -2.62
N ILE A 21 -5.26 -10.09 -1.41
CA ILE A 21 -6.10 -9.75 -0.25
C ILE A 21 -6.89 -8.48 -0.53
N LEU A 22 -6.26 -7.45 -1.10
CA LEU A 22 -6.92 -6.19 -1.43
C LEU A 22 -8.09 -6.41 -2.38
N ARG A 23 -7.91 -7.16 -3.47
CA ARG A 23 -9.00 -7.46 -4.42
C ARG A 23 -10.20 -8.09 -3.72
N VAL A 24 -9.96 -9.04 -2.82
CA VAL A 24 -11.02 -9.72 -2.05
C VAL A 24 -11.73 -8.75 -1.09
N ARG A 25 -10.99 -7.90 -0.38
CA ARG A 25 -11.54 -6.99 0.63
C ARG A 25 -12.28 -5.80 0.01
N ALA A 26 -11.74 -5.25 -1.07
CA ALA A 26 -12.35 -4.16 -1.82
C ALA A 26 -13.51 -4.64 -2.72
N LYS A 27 -13.61 -5.95 -2.97
CA LYS A 27 -14.52 -6.54 -3.97
C LYS A 27 -14.33 -5.92 -5.36
N ASP A 28 -13.08 -5.61 -5.68
CA ASP A 28 -12.67 -4.98 -6.91
C ASP A 28 -11.51 -5.79 -7.51
N PRO A 29 -11.69 -6.43 -8.68
CA PRO A 29 -10.66 -7.26 -9.29
C PRO A 29 -9.50 -6.46 -9.89
N GLU A 30 -9.66 -5.17 -10.15
CA GLU A 30 -8.72 -4.31 -10.88
C GLU A 30 -7.91 -3.39 -9.94
N ILE A 31 -8.44 -3.05 -8.76
CA ILE A 31 -7.83 -2.07 -7.84
C ILE A 31 -6.36 -2.36 -7.54
N SER A 32 -5.98 -3.63 -7.37
CA SER A 32 -4.60 -3.99 -7.05
C SER A 32 -3.66 -3.67 -8.20
N ASP A 33 -4.10 -3.85 -9.44
CA ASP A 33 -3.25 -3.64 -10.62
C ASP A 33 -3.04 -2.13 -10.81
N ILE A 34 -4.10 -1.33 -10.63
CA ILE A 34 -4.03 0.14 -10.68
C ILE A 34 -3.12 0.68 -9.59
N LEU A 35 -3.31 0.26 -8.33
CA LEU A 35 -2.48 0.74 -7.21
C LEU A 35 -1.01 0.34 -7.35
N ALA A 36 -0.73 -0.83 -7.92
CA ALA A 36 0.63 -1.29 -8.14
C ALA A 36 1.34 -0.52 -9.26
N VAL A 37 0.64 -0.20 -10.35
CA VAL A 37 1.24 0.53 -11.48
C VAL A 37 1.35 2.02 -11.17
N ASP A 38 0.23 2.65 -10.81
CA ASP A 38 0.18 4.05 -10.42
C ASP A 38 -1.09 4.34 -9.62
N TRP A 39 -0.98 4.30 -8.29
CA TRP A 39 -2.10 4.59 -7.41
C TRP A 39 -2.73 5.97 -7.61
N ARG A 40 -2.03 6.92 -8.24
CA ARG A 40 -2.57 8.25 -8.53
C ARG A 40 -3.69 8.21 -9.56
N ARG A 41 -3.75 7.17 -10.41
CA ARG A 41 -4.81 6.94 -11.39
C ARG A 41 -6.01 6.17 -10.86
N ALA A 42 -5.96 5.65 -9.64
CA ALA A 42 -7.12 5.01 -9.02
C ALA A 42 -8.18 6.04 -8.64
N ASP A 43 -9.44 5.63 -8.66
CA ASP A 43 -10.55 6.41 -8.10
C ASP A 43 -10.49 6.38 -6.57
N LEU A 44 -9.73 7.32 -6.01
CA LEU A 44 -9.48 7.45 -4.58
C LEU A 44 -10.06 8.75 -4.06
N SER A 45 -10.70 8.66 -2.89
CA SER A 45 -11.14 9.85 -2.17
C SER A 45 -9.93 10.73 -1.80
N PRO A 46 -10.13 12.05 -1.59
CA PRO A 46 -9.06 12.93 -1.13
C PRO A 46 -8.36 12.39 0.13
N ARG A 47 -9.13 11.79 1.05
CA ARG A 47 -8.62 11.14 2.26
C ARG A 47 -7.70 9.95 1.95
N GLN A 48 -8.07 9.08 1.01
CA GLN A 48 -7.23 7.95 0.61
C GLN A 48 -5.95 8.42 -0.12
N ARG A 49 -6.04 9.48 -0.94
CA ARG A 49 -4.88 10.04 -1.63
C ARG A 49 -3.86 10.62 -0.65
N ALA A 50 -4.31 11.38 0.35
CA ALA A 50 -3.44 11.90 1.40
C ALA A 50 -2.71 10.78 2.17
N MET A 51 -3.45 9.72 2.53
CA MET A 51 -2.87 8.53 3.17
C MET A 51 -1.80 7.86 2.31
N LEU A 52 -2.04 7.66 1.01
CA LEU A 52 -1.06 7.02 0.12
C LEU A 52 0.14 7.92 -0.19
N ALA A 53 -0.05 9.23 -0.30
CA ALA A 53 1.04 10.19 -0.47
C ALA A 53 2.01 10.16 0.72
N TYR A 54 1.47 10.22 1.95
CA TYR A 54 2.26 10.09 3.17
C TYR A 54 2.99 8.74 3.22
N ALA A 55 2.26 7.64 2.99
CA ALA A 55 2.83 6.29 3.05
C ALA A 55 3.95 6.09 2.00
N GLU A 56 3.79 6.61 0.78
CA GLU A 56 4.83 6.55 -0.25
C GLU A 56 6.06 7.37 0.16
N LYS A 57 5.89 8.59 0.68
CA LYS A 57 7.00 9.42 1.17
C LYS A 57 7.75 8.72 2.31
N LEU A 58 7.03 8.24 3.34
CA LEU A 58 7.63 7.56 4.48
C LEU A 58 8.35 6.25 4.09
N ALA A 59 7.79 5.47 3.16
CA ALA A 59 8.42 4.22 2.71
C ALA A 59 9.71 4.44 1.91
N MET A 60 9.77 5.50 1.09
CA MET A 60 10.85 5.73 0.12
C MET A 60 11.89 6.73 0.59
N ARG A 61 11.47 7.77 1.32
CA ARG A 61 12.29 8.92 1.75
C ARG A 61 11.94 9.31 3.19
N PRO A 62 12.08 8.40 4.16
CA PRO A 62 11.68 8.67 5.55
C PRO A 62 12.39 9.87 6.17
N TRP A 63 13.61 10.19 5.74
CA TRP A 63 14.37 11.36 6.23
C TRP A 63 13.79 12.72 5.78
N GLU A 64 12.87 12.74 4.82
CA GLU A 64 12.16 13.95 4.40
C GLU A 64 10.82 14.14 5.12
N VAL A 65 10.39 13.18 5.95
CA VAL A 65 9.09 13.26 6.63
C VAL A 65 9.16 14.30 7.73
N GLY A 66 8.26 15.28 7.68
CA GLY A 66 8.16 16.40 8.60
C GLY A 66 6.76 16.63 9.17
N PRO A 67 6.59 17.62 10.06
CA PRO A 67 5.31 17.97 10.65
C PRO A 67 4.21 18.22 9.60
N GLU A 68 4.56 18.85 8.48
CA GLU A 68 3.65 19.20 7.39
C GLU A 68 2.97 17.97 6.76
N ASP A 69 3.65 16.82 6.73
CA ASP A 69 3.08 15.59 6.20
C ASP A 69 1.99 15.04 7.12
N THR A 70 2.19 15.16 8.44
CA THR A 70 1.18 14.74 9.42
C THR A 70 0.03 15.75 9.51
N ASP A 71 0.29 17.03 9.29
CA ASP A 71 -0.76 18.06 9.21
C ASP A 71 -1.66 17.84 7.99
N ALA A 72 -1.09 17.46 6.84
CA ALA A 72 -1.86 17.09 5.66
C ALA A 72 -2.79 15.89 5.92
N LEU A 73 -2.37 14.91 6.71
CA LEU A 73 -3.24 13.81 7.13
C LEU A 73 -4.37 14.28 8.06
N ARG A 74 -4.08 15.17 9.02
CA ARG A 74 -5.12 15.75 9.88
C ARG A 74 -6.14 16.55 9.08
N ALA A 75 -5.68 17.37 8.12
CA ALA A 75 -6.55 18.12 7.21
C ALA A 75 -7.43 17.20 6.35
N ALA A 76 -6.95 16.00 6.04
CA ALA A 76 -7.72 14.95 5.36
C ALA A 76 -8.68 14.16 6.29
N GLY A 77 -8.76 14.52 7.57
CA GLY A 77 -9.70 13.96 8.55
C GLY A 77 -9.19 12.72 9.28
N PHE A 78 -7.88 12.47 9.31
CA PHE A 78 -7.30 11.42 10.17
C PHE A 78 -7.01 11.94 11.58
N ASP A 79 -7.39 11.15 12.58
CA ASP A 79 -6.99 11.38 13.96
C ASP A 79 -5.58 10.85 14.23
N ARG A 80 -5.10 11.03 15.47
CA ARG A 80 -3.76 10.63 15.89
C ARG A 80 -3.52 9.13 15.76
N GLU A 81 -4.49 8.31 16.16
CA GLU A 81 -4.36 6.85 16.13
C GLU A 81 -4.30 6.35 14.69
N ALA A 82 -5.16 6.87 13.81
CA ALA A 82 -5.13 6.53 12.40
C ALA A 82 -3.81 6.96 11.72
N ILE A 83 -3.24 8.13 12.08
CA ILE A 83 -1.92 8.55 11.57
C ILE A 83 -0.83 7.58 12.02
N TRP A 84 -0.87 7.15 13.29
CA TRP A 84 0.05 6.14 13.80
C TRP A 84 -0.07 4.83 13.04
N ASP A 85 -1.30 4.33 12.81
CA ASP A 85 -1.53 3.09 12.07
C ASP A 85 -1.02 3.16 10.62
N ILE A 86 -1.27 4.29 9.93
CA ILE A 86 -0.75 4.52 8.58
C ILE A 86 0.78 4.43 8.59
N GLY A 87 1.44 5.09 9.54
CA GLY A 87 2.90 5.08 9.70
C GLY A 87 3.44 3.68 10.03
N ALA A 88 2.83 2.99 10.99
CA ALA A 88 3.24 1.66 11.45
C ALA A 88 3.11 0.61 10.35
N ILE A 89 1.98 0.57 9.64
CA ILE A 89 1.76 -0.33 8.49
C ILE A 89 2.81 -0.04 7.40
N THR A 90 3.06 1.24 7.11
CA THR A 90 4.04 1.64 6.11
C THR A 90 5.44 1.17 6.48
N ALA A 91 5.88 1.41 7.71
CA ALA A 91 7.21 1.02 8.20
C ALA A 91 7.39 -0.50 8.24
N LEU A 92 6.39 -1.23 8.74
CA LEU A 92 6.40 -2.69 8.79
C LEU A 92 6.56 -3.28 7.39
N PHE A 93 5.83 -2.77 6.41
CA PHE A 93 5.92 -3.29 5.04
C PHE A 93 7.17 -2.83 4.31
N ALA A 94 7.75 -1.67 4.66
CA ALA A 94 9.07 -1.30 4.18
C ALA A 94 10.15 -2.29 4.67
N ALA A 95 10.08 -2.75 5.92
CA ALA A 95 10.95 -3.82 6.43
C ALA A 95 10.65 -5.17 5.77
N SER A 96 9.37 -5.55 5.68
CA SER A 96 8.93 -6.81 5.03
C SER A 96 9.40 -6.91 3.58
N ASN A 97 9.30 -5.81 2.80
CA ASN A 97 9.78 -5.78 1.42
C ASN A 97 11.27 -6.09 1.34
N ARG A 98 12.08 -5.53 2.23
CA ARG A 98 13.54 -5.76 2.28
C ARG A 98 13.87 -7.21 2.62
N LEU A 99 13.16 -7.79 3.60
CA LEU A 99 13.32 -9.20 3.97
C LEU A 99 12.91 -10.14 2.83
N ALA A 100 11.82 -9.84 2.12
CA ALA A 100 11.38 -10.61 0.97
C ALA A 100 12.41 -10.57 -0.17
N HIS A 101 13.01 -9.40 -0.44
CA HIS A 101 14.11 -9.27 -1.40
C HIS A 101 15.35 -10.07 -0.96
N MET A 102 15.80 -9.88 0.27
CA MET A 102 16.98 -10.56 0.83
C MET A 102 16.84 -12.10 0.78
N SER A 103 15.66 -12.62 1.08
CA SER A 103 15.39 -14.06 1.11
C SER A 103 14.98 -14.66 -0.24
N GLY A 104 14.78 -13.84 -1.27
CA GLY A 104 14.28 -14.31 -2.57
C GLY A 104 12.85 -14.87 -2.52
N LEU A 105 12.03 -14.41 -1.56
CA LEU A 105 10.70 -14.95 -1.30
C LEU A 105 9.79 -14.87 -2.53
N ARG A 106 9.12 -15.97 -2.85
CA ARG A 106 8.19 -16.10 -3.98
C ARG A 106 6.76 -16.19 -3.49
N PRO A 107 5.80 -15.48 -4.12
CA PRO A 107 4.40 -15.58 -3.72
C PRO A 107 3.84 -16.95 -4.12
N ASN A 108 2.91 -17.46 -3.32
CA ASN A 108 2.18 -18.67 -3.64
C ASN A 108 1.40 -18.47 -4.96
N PRO A 109 1.37 -19.47 -5.88
CA PRO A 109 0.68 -19.36 -7.17
C PRO A 109 -0.80 -18.95 -7.07
N GLU A 110 -1.49 -19.33 -6.00
CA GLU A 110 -2.91 -19.05 -5.75
C GLU A 110 -3.20 -17.54 -5.66
N PHE A 111 -2.26 -16.76 -5.12
CA PHE A 111 -2.43 -15.31 -5.00
C PHE A 111 -2.54 -14.59 -6.35
N HIS A 112 -1.99 -15.18 -7.43
CA HIS A 112 -2.14 -14.59 -8.76
C HIS A 112 -3.58 -14.60 -9.26
N ARG A 113 -4.41 -15.55 -8.82
CA ARG A 113 -5.79 -15.74 -9.28
C ARG A 113 -6.83 -15.24 -8.27
N LEU A 114 -6.50 -15.28 -6.98
CA LEU A 114 -7.41 -14.92 -5.90
C LEU A 114 -7.97 -13.50 -6.07
N GLY A 115 -9.31 -13.35 -5.98
CA GLY A 115 -10.00 -12.07 -6.06
C GLY A 115 -10.12 -11.47 -7.48
N ARG A 116 -9.71 -12.17 -8.55
CA ARG A 116 -9.81 -11.65 -9.93
C ARG A 116 -11.16 -11.90 -10.61
N ARG A 117 -11.99 -12.81 -10.08
CA ARG A 117 -13.35 -13.05 -10.59
C ARG A 117 -14.35 -12.40 -9.65
N PRO A 118 -15.35 -11.65 -10.16
CA PRO A 118 -16.47 -11.21 -9.34
C PRO A 118 -17.12 -12.45 -8.71
N ARG A 119 -17.51 -12.38 -7.44
CA ARG A 119 -18.42 -13.38 -6.88
C ARG A 119 -19.76 -13.14 -7.58
N GLY A 120 -20.22 -14.14 -8.34
CA GLY A 120 -21.56 -14.15 -8.92
C GLY A 120 -22.64 -14.10 -7.84
#